data_AF-A0A1G1H6L6-F1
#
_entry.id   AF-A0A1G1H6L6-F1
#
_cell.length_a   1.000
_cell.length_b   1.000
_cell.length_c   1.000
_cell.angle_alpha   90.00
_cell.angle_beta   90.00
_cell.angle_gamma   90.00
#
_symmetry.space_group_name_H-M   'P 1'
#
loop_
_entity.id
_entity.type
_entity.pdbx_description
1 polymer ?
#
loop_
_entity_poly.entity_id
_entity_poly.type
_entity_poly.pdbx_seq_one_letter_code
_entity_poly.pdbx_strand_id
1 'polypeptide(L)' 'MRAVRFHGRGGQGAKTASRILGTAAFLEGYQAQDSPIYGAERRGAPVAAFTRIAKEPIRERGFIARPDLVVIADE' A
#
# COMPACT_ATOMS: atom_id res chain seq x y z
N MET A 1 2.43 7.39 -13.09
CA MET A 1 2.43 6.80 -11.73
C MET A 1 1.02 6.32 -11.40
N ARG A 2 0.88 5.14 -10.80
CA ARG A 2 -0.36 4.58 -10.25
C ARG A 2 -0.21 4.48 -8.73
N ALA A 3 -1.23 4.84 -7.98
CA ALA A 3 -1.22 4.94 -6.52
C ALA A 3 -2.40 4.16 -5.93
N VAL A 4 -2.11 3.09 -5.18
CA VAL A 4 -3.11 2.22 -4.56
C VAL A 4 -3.05 2.36 -3.05
N ARG A 5 -4.22 2.46 -2.40
CA ARG A 5 -4.33 2.54 -0.95
C ARG A 5 -5.19 1.40 -0.41
N PHE A 6 -4.60 0.57 0.43
CA PHE A 6 -5.22 -0.54 1.12
C PHE A 6 -5.63 -0.09 2.52
N HIS A 7 -6.81 -0.49 2.96
CA HIS A 7 -7.30 -0.32 4.33
C HIS A 7 -7.79 -1.65 4.87
N GLY A 8 -7.53 -1.88 6.14
CA GLY A 8 -8.04 -3.03 6.88
C GLY A 8 -7.59 -2.97 8.34
N ARG A 9 -7.51 -4.12 8.98
CA ARG A 9 -7.07 -4.29 10.36
C ARG A 9 -5.84 -5.17 10.48
N GLY A 10 -5.14 -5.04 11.59
CA GLY A 10 -4.04 -5.93 11.96
C GLY A 10 -4.50 -7.40 11.94
N GLY A 11 -3.90 -8.19 11.05
CA GLY A 11 -4.24 -9.60 10.83
C GLY A 11 -5.02 -9.89 9.54
N GLN A 12 -5.59 -8.88 8.87
CA GLN A 12 -6.38 -9.05 7.63
C GLN A 12 -5.53 -9.03 6.34
N GLY A 13 -4.22 -8.87 6.45
CA GLY A 13 -3.31 -8.97 5.29
C GLY A 13 -3.18 -7.71 4.42
N ALA A 14 -3.75 -6.56 4.79
CA ALA A 14 -3.65 -5.31 4.01
C ALA A 14 -2.20 -4.91 3.65
N LYS A 15 -1.28 -4.99 4.62
CA LYS A 15 0.16 -4.77 4.40
C LYS A 15 0.75 -5.79 3.41
N THR A 16 0.41 -7.05 3.60
CA THR A 16 0.93 -8.14 2.76
C THR A 16 0.47 -7.98 1.32
N ALA A 17 -0.81 -7.67 1.09
CA ALA A 17 -1.35 -7.40 -0.23
C ALA A 17 -0.65 -6.21 -0.91
N SER A 18 -0.44 -5.10 -0.18
CA SER A 18 0.30 -3.93 -0.69
C SER A 18 1.73 -4.27 -1.12
N ARG A 19 2.44 -5.04 -0.30
CA ARG A 19 3.80 -5.51 -0.62
C ARG A 19 3.82 -6.47 -1.80
N ILE A 20 2.86 -7.39 -1.90
CA ILE A 20 2.74 -8.31 -3.05
C ILE A 20 2.56 -7.51 -4.34
N LEU A 21 1.66 -6.52 -4.35
CA LEU A 21 1.45 -5.66 -5.51
C LEU A 21 2.73 -4.90 -5.91
N GLY A 22 3.43 -4.31 -4.94
CA GLY A 22 4.69 -3.61 -5.19
C GLY A 22 5.78 -4.53 -5.72
N THR A 23 5.91 -5.73 -5.14
CA THR A 23 6.88 -6.75 -5.57
C THR A 23 6.58 -7.22 -7.00
N ALA A 24 5.32 -7.52 -7.31
CA ALA A 24 4.92 -7.93 -8.66
C ALA A 24 5.25 -6.83 -9.69
N ALA A 25 4.92 -5.58 -9.39
CA ALA A 25 5.24 -4.46 -10.27
C ALA A 25 6.77 -4.29 -10.48
N PHE A 26 7.55 -4.45 -9.42
CA PHE A 26 9.01 -4.41 -9.52
C PHE A 26 9.57 -5.53 -10.41
N LEU A 27 9.05 -6.76 -10.28
CA LEU A 27 9.44 -7.89 -11.14
C LEU A 27 9.08 -7.66 -12.62
N GLU A 28 8.00 -6.91 -12.89
CA GLU A 28 7.60 -6.46 -14.23
C GLU A 28 8.39 -5.24 -14.74
N GLY A 29 9.46 -4.83 -14.06
CA GLY A 29 10.35 -3.76 -14.50
C GLY A 29 9.89 -2.34 -14.16
N TYR A 30 8.88 -2.19 -13.30
CA TYR A 30 8.47 -0.88 -12.79
C TYR A 30 9.31 -0.46 -11.58
N GLN A 31 9.36 0.85 -11.33
CA GLN A 31 9.71 1.37 -10.02
C GLN A 31 8.51 1.20 -9.09
N ALA A 32 8.74 0.62 -7.91
CA ALA A 32 7.70 0.39 -6.91
C ALA A 32 8.12 0.97 -5.55
N GLN A 33 7.14 1.48 -4.82
CA GLN A 33 7.28 1.89 -3.44
C GLN A 33 6.05 1.39 -2.68
N ASP A 34 6.24 0.56 -1.67
CA ASP A 34 5.21 0.21 -0.70
C ASP A 34 5.54 0.72 0.70
N SER A 35 4.51 1.13 1.45
CA SER A 35 4.67 1.52 2.85
C SER A 35 3.38 1.26 3.65
N PRO A 36 3.48 0.83 4.91
CA PRO A 36 2.35 0.72 5.81
C PRO A 36 2.27 1.88 6.80
N ILE A 37 1.07 2.09 7.33
CA ILE A 37 0.80 2.89 8.51
C ILE A 37 -0.06 2.06 9.45
N TYR A 38 0.44 1.90 10.67
CA TYR A 38 -0.21 1.14 11.71
C TYR A 38 -0.88 2.10 12.69
N GLY A 39 -2.09 1.75 13.13
CA GLY A 39 -2.69 2.37 14.31
C GLY A 39 -1.96 1.96 15.59
N ALA A 40 -2.59 2.25 16.74
CA ALA A 40 -2.08 1.82 18.05
C ALA A 40 -1.74 0.31 18.04
N GLU A 41 -0.61 -0.06 18.62
CA GLU A 41 -0.09 -1.42 18.56
C GLU A 41 -0.96 -2.39 19.38
N ARG A 42 -1.96 -2.98 18.71
CA ARG A 42 -2.88 -3.98 19.26
C ARG A 42 -3.53 -4.81 18.15
N ARG A 43 -4.05 -5.99 18.51
CA ARG A 43 -4.81 -6.84 17.58
C ARG A 43 -6.03 -6.10 17.03
N GLY A 44 -6.28 -6.21 15.73
CA GLY A 44 -7.42 -5.58 15.08
C GLY A 44 -7.33 -4.05 14.96
N ALA A 45 -6.18 -3.43 15.29
CA ALA A 45 -5.97 -2.01 15.06
C ALA A 45 -6.09 -1.68 13.56
N PRO A 46 -6.61 -0.49 13.19
CA PRO A 46 -6.64 -0.05 11.80
C PRO A 46 -5.24 -0.05 11.19
N VAL A 47 -5.14 -0.50 9.95
CA VAL A 47 -3.93 -0.53 9.14
C VAL A 47 -4.26 0.08 7.78
N ALA A 48 -3.45 1.03 7.37
CA ALA A 48 -3.41 1.48 5.98
C ALA A 48 -2.10 1.01 5.35
N ALA A 49 -2.13 0.66 4.07
CA ALA A 49 -0.92 0.42 3.30
C ALA A 49 -1.03 1.09 1.93
N PHE A 50 0.12 1.45 1.37
CA PHE A 50 0.23 2.30 0.20
C PHE A 50 1.15 1.62 -0.79
N THR A 51 0.78 1.60 -2.07
CA THR A 51 1.66 1.15 -3.15
C THR A 51 1.66 2.20 -4.25
N ARG A 52 2.83 2.73 -4.60
CA ARG A 52 3.04 3.56 -5.80
C ARG A 52 3.82 2.76 -6.83
N ILE A 53 3.40 2.83 -8.08
CA ILE A 53 4.03 2.15 -9.22
C ILE A 53 4.24 3.16 -10.35
N ALA A 54 5.43 3.22 -10.93
CA ALA A 54 5.74 4.13 -12.04
C ALA A 54 6.82 3.54 -12.95
N LYS A 55 6.94 4.06 -14.17
CA LYS A 55 8.08 3.74 -15.06
C LYS A 55 9.31 4.59 -14.71
N GLU A 56 9.08 5.77 -14.14
CA GLU A 56 10.11 6.72 -13.71
C GLU A 56 10.34 6.64 -12.18
N PRO A 57 11.48 7.15 -11.66
CA PRO A 57 11.77 7.15 -10.23
C PRO A 57 10.69 7.83 -9.37
N ILE A 58 10.25 7.15 -8.31
CA ILE A 58 9.23 7.67 -7.38
C ILE A 58 9.91 8.50 -6.29
N ARG A 59 9.77 9.82 -6.36
CA ARG A 59 10.33 10.77 -5.38
C ARG A 59 9.35 11.13 -4.25
N GLU A 60 8.05 10.93 -4.47
CA GLU A 60 7.03 11.17 -3.45
C GLU A 60 7.21 10.23 -2.25
N ARG A 61 6.88 10.71 -1.06
CA ARG A 61 6.98 9.98 0.22
C ARG A 61 5.75 10.27 1.08
N GLY A 62 5.50 9.40 2.04
CA GLY A 62 4.36 9.52 2.96
C GLY A 62 3.04 9.05 2.34
N PHE A 63 1.94 9.54 2.93
CA PHE A 63 0.58 9.13 2.61
C PHE A 63 0.20 9.33 1.14
N ILE A 64 -0.61 8.43 0.60
CA ILE A 64 -1.31 8.67 -0.67
C ILE A 64 -2.64 9.39 -0.33
N ALA A 65 -2.66 10.71 -0.51
CA ALA A 65 -3.86 11.51 -0.27
C ALA A 65 -4.94 11.29 -1.36
N ARG A 66 -4.51 11.12 -2.62
CA ARG A 66 -5.37 10.89 -3.79
C ARG A 66 -4.99 9.58 -4.48
N PRO A 67 -5.58 8.45 -4.06
CA PRO A 67 -5.32 7.15 -4.69
C PRO A 67 -6.13 7.00 -6.00
N ASP A 68 -5.56 6.27 -6.96
CA ASP A 68 -6.28 5.82 -8.16
C ASP A 68 -7.19 4.62 -7.86
N LEU A 69 -6.84 3.83 -6.85
CA LEU A 69 -7.59 2.66 -6.39
C LEU A 69 -7.55 2.56 -4.87
N VAL A 70 -8.70 2.30 -4.27
CA VAL A 70 -8.85 1.99 -2.85
C VAL A 70 -9.30 0.55 -2.69
N VAL A 71 -8.60 -0.20 -1.84
CA VAL A 71 -8.96 -1.58 -1.48
C VAL A 71 -9.33 -1.59 0.00
N ILE A 72 -10.53 -2.04 0.33
CA ILE A 72 -11.02 -2.15 1.69
C ILE A 72 -11.15 -3.63 2.03
N ALA A 73 -10.44 -4.08 3.08
CA ALA A 73 -10.44 -5.45 3.58
C ALA A 73 -11.18 -5.59 4.94
N ASP A 74 -12.04 -4.62 5.25
CA ASP A 74 -12.88 -4.53 6.45
C ASP A 74 -14.31 -4.14 6.01
N GLU A 75 -15.34 -4.47 6.79
CA GLU A 75 -16.75 -4.13 6.47
C GLU A 75 -17.10 -2.66 6.70
#